data_AF-A0A7Y6CTN1-F1
#
_entry.id   AF-A0A7Y6CTN1-F1
#
_cell.length_a   1.000
_cell.length_b   1.000
_cell.length_c   1.000
_cell.angle_alpha   90.00
_cell.angle_beta   90.00
_cell.angle_gamma   90.00
#
_symmetry.space_group_name_H-M   'P 1'
#
loop_
_entity.id
_entity.type
_entity.pdbx_description
1 polymer ?
#
loop_
_entity_poly.entity_id
_entity_poly.type
_entity_poly.pdbx_seq_one_letter_code
_entity_poly.pdbx_strand_id
1 'polypeptide(L)' 'MRLRRRSALAPLDEAAAYARCHGDRDNDVRIVKLPPRRPRYEDVLTTGEELRELFEQRLDARDPEAPDHAKAGP' A
#
# COMPACT_ATOMS: atom_id res chain seq x y z
N MET A 1 17.33 -7.69 -35.84
CA MET A 1 16.54 -8.58 -34.95
C MET A 1 15.19 -7.92 -34.67
N ARG A 2 14.06 -8.54 -35.01
CA ARG A 2 12.72 -7.97 -34.77
C ARG A 2 12.24 -8.37 -33.38
N LEU A 3 12.04 -7.39 -32.49
CA LEU A 3 11.45 -7.62 -31.18
C LEU A 3 10.02 -8.13 -31.40
N ARG A 4 9.78 -9.41 -31.06
CA ARG A 4 8.45 -10.02 -31.12
C ARG A 4 7.52 -9.15 -30.27
N ARG A 5 6.59 -8.43 -30.91
CA ARG A 5 5.55 -7.68 -30.21
C ARG A 5 4.87 -8.68 -29.29
N ARG A 6 4.98 -8.48 -27.98
CA ARG A 6 4.13 -9.20 -27.02
C ARG A 6 2.71 -8.88 -27.47
N SER A 7 1.96 -9.88 -27.92
CA SER A 7 0.54 -9.73 -28.20
C SER A 7 -0.07 -9.02 -26.99
N ALA A 8 -0.57 -7.80 -27.20
CA ALA A 8 -1.28 -7.08 -26.15
C ALA A 8 -2.37 -8.03 -25.66
N LEU A 9 -2.38 -8.30 -24.35
CA LEU A 9 -3.45 -9.09 -23.75
C LEU A 9 -4.76 -8.38 -24.11
N ALA A 10 -5.75 -9.14 -24.59
CA ALA A 10 -7.05 -8.57 -24.86
C ALA A 10 -7.55 -7.83 -23.62
N PRO A 11 -8.16 -6.64 -23.76
CA PRO A 11 -8.76 -5.94 -22.63
C PRO A 11 -9.77 -6.89 -21.97
N LEU A 12 -9.67 -7.01 -20.65
CA LEU A 12 -10.62 -7.79 -19.86
C LEU A 12 -11.79 -6.89 -19.51
N ASP A 13 -13.01 -7.41 -19.62
CA ASP A 13 -14.16 -6.76 -19.03
C ASP A 13 -14.14 -6.86 -17.49
N GLU A 14 -15.01 -6.10 -16.85
CA GLU A 14 -15.08 -6.04 -15.39
C GLU A 14 -15.40 -7.42 -14.78
N ALA A 15 -16.28 -8.20 -15.42
CA ALA A 15 -16.65 -9.53 -14.96
C ALA A 15 -15.45 -10.49 -14.96
N ALA A 16 -14.68 -10.51 -16.05
CA ALA A 16 -13.47 -11.34 -16.16
C ALA A 16 -12.36 -10.89 -15.22
N ALA A 17 -12.22 -9.57 -14.99
CA ALA A 17 -11.29 -9.04 -14.00
C ALA A 17 -11.69 -9.44 -12.58
N TYR A 18 -12.98 -9.31 -12.23
CA TYR A 18 -13.53 -9.67 -10.93
C TYR A 18 -13.31 -11.15 -10.61
N ALA A 19 -13.66 -12.04 -11.54
CA ALA A 19 -13.47 -13.48 -11.38
C ALA A 19 -11.99 -13.87 -11.22
N ARG A 20 -11.07 -13.17 -11.87
CA ARG A 20 -9.62 -13.40 -11.72
C ARG A 20 -9.09 -12.98 -10.35
N CYS A 21 -9.52 -11.83 -9.84
CA CYS A 21 -9.01 -11.26 -8.59
C CYS A 21 -9.63 -11.90 -7.35
N HIS A 22 -10.91 -12.28 -7.43
CA HIS A 22 -11.70 -12.71 -6.28
C HIS A 22 -12.16 -14.17 -6.37
N GLY A 23 -12.07 -14.80 -7.55
CA GLY A 23 -12.63 -16.13 -7.79
C GLY A 23 -14.15 -16.11 -7.85
N ASP A 24 -14.75 -17.30 -7.93
CA ASP A 24 -16.18 -17.45 -7.72
C ASP A 24 -16.49 -17.35 -6.23
N ARG A 25 -17.57 -16.63 -5.87
CA ARG A 25 -17.95 -16.43 -4.46
C ARG A 25 -18.86 -17.58 -4.05
N ASP A 26 -18.28 -18.59 -3.42
CA ASP A 26 -19.03 -19.47 -2.54
C ASP A 26 -19.49 -18.67 -1.31
N ASN A 27 -20.70 -18.95 -0.77
CA ASN A 27 -21.15 -18.37 0.51
C ASN A 27 -20.36 -18.95 1.72
N ASP A 28 -19.39 -19.81 1.44
CA ASP A 28 -18.64 -20.55 2.42
C ASP A 28 -17.45 -19.74 2.94
N VAL A 29 -17.29 -19.72 4.26
CA VAL A 29 -16.16 -19.04 4.91
C VAL A 29 -14.94 -19.97 4.88
N ARG A 30 -13.88 -19.55 4.18
CA ARG A 30 -12.60 -20.26 4.17
C ARG A 30 -11.66 -19.71 5.24
N ILE A 31 -11.24 -20.55 6.19
CA ILE A 31 -10.21 -20.20 7.17
C ILE A 31 -8.84 -20.32 6.51
N VAL A 32 -8.25 -19.19 6.13
CA VAL A 32 -6.90 -19.13 5.56
C VAL A 32 -5.89 -18.86 6.67
N LYS A 33 -4.96 -19.80 6.89
CA LYS A 33 -3.79 -19.55 7.75
C LYS A 33 -2.83 -18.63 6.99
N LEU A 34 -2.89 -17.33 7.29
CA LEU A 34 -1.84 -16.42 6.83
C LEU A 34 -0.52 -16.79 7.50
N PRO A 35 0.61 -16.74 6.77
CA PRO A 35 1.92 -16.80 7.39
C PRO A 35 2.04 -15.67 8.43
N PRO A 36 2.84 -15.85 9.49
CA PRO A 36 3.10 -14.81 10.47
C PRO A 36 3.41 -13.50 9.74
N ARG A 37 2.57 -12.48 9.94
CA ARG A 37 2.84 -11.16 9.35
C ARG A 37 4.20 -10.75 9.91
N ARG A 38 5.14 -10.43 9.02
CA ARG A 38 6.42 -9.84 9.44
C ARG A 38 6.09 -8.73 10.44
N PRO A 39 6.72 -8.68 11.62
CA PRO A 39 6.57 -7.55 12.52
C PRO A 39 6.98 -6.33 11.71
N ARG A 40 5.97 -5.54 11.31
CA ARG A 40 6.23 -4.23 10.75
C ARG A 40 6.20 -3.32 11.94
N TYR A 41 7.26 -2.55 12.11
CA TYR A 41 7.27 -1.41 13.02
C TYR A 41 7.36 -1.76 14.51
N GLU A 42 8.09 -2.81 14.92
CA GLU A 42 8.42 -2.95 16.36
C GLU A 42 9.16 -1.70 16.85
N ASP A 43 10.19 -1.26 16.13
CA ASP A 43 10.95 -0.05 16.47
C ASP A 43 10.13 1.23 16.32
N VAL A 44 9.35 1.36 15.23
CA VAL A 44 8.58 2.59 14.92
C VAL A 44 7.33 2.74 15.80
N LEU A 45 6.76 1.64 16.31
CA LEU A 45 5.64 1.66 17.26
C LEU A 45 6.12 1.60 18.72
N THR A 46 7.43 1.69 18.98
CA THR A 46 7.98 1.55 20.35
C THR A 46 7.45 2.63 21.28
N THR A 47 7.21 3.85 20.77
CA THR A 47 6.55 4.91 21.54
C THR A 47 5.42 5.55 20.72
N GLY A 48 4.24 5.68 21.34
CA GLY A 48 3.08 6.30 20.69
C GLY A 48 3.27 7.79 20.40
N GLU A 49 4.16 8.45 21.15
CA GLU A 49 4.45 9.87 20.98
C GLU A 49 5.31 10.14 19.75
N GLU A 50 6.34 9.33 19.49
CA GLU A 50 7.15 9.42 18.28
C GLU A 50 6.31 9.20 17.01
N LEU A 51 5.33 8.30 17.08
CA LEU A 51 4.35 8.12 16.00
C LEU A 51 3.49 9.36 15.76
N ARG A 52 3.05 10.03 16.83
CA ARG A 52 2.25 11.26 16.76
C ARG A 52 3.05 12.35 16.05
N GLU A 53 4.29 12.57 16.48
CA GLU A 53 5.18 13.59 15.91
C GLU A 53 5.49 13.33 14.42
N LEU A 54 5.85 12.10 14.05
CA LEU A 54 6.14 11.76 12.66
C LEU A 54 4.89 11.88 11.75
N PHE A 55 3.71 11.61 12.31
CA PHE A 55 2.46 11.78 11.58
C PHE A 55 2.12 13.25 11.35
N GLU A 56 2.29 14.08 12.37
CA GLU A 56 2.12 15.55 12.29
C GLU A 56 3.06 16.14 11.24
N GLN A 57 4.35 15.80 11.27
CA GLN A 57 5.33 16.23 10.26
C GLN A 57 4.90 15.87 8.83
N ARG A 58 4.30 14.69 8.65
CA ARG A 58 3.83 14.22 7.33
C ARG A 58 2.56 14.94 6.87
N LEU A 59 1.71 15.35 7.80
CA LEU A 59 0.54 16.19 7.50
C LEU A 59 0.99 17.60 7.10
N ASP A 60 1.93 18.19 7.84
CA ASP A 60 2.47 19.51 7.54
C ASP A 60 3.15 19.51 6.17
N ALA A 61 3.97 18.49 5.87
CA ALA A 61 4.61 18.36 4.55
C ALA A 61 3.63 18.18 3.38
N ARG A 62 2.36 17.85 3.65
CA ARG A 62 1.32 17.70 2.62
C ARG A 62 0.63 19.03 2.32
N ASP A 63 0.71 20.00 3.22
CA ASP A 63 0.07 21.30 3.04
C ASP A 63 0.96 22.19 2.15
N PRO A 64 0.51 22.60 0.94
CA PRO A 64 1.31 23.42 0.03
C PRO A 64 1.66 24.81 0.60
N GLU A 65 1.02 25.22 1.69
CA GLU A 65 1.24 26.48 2.39
C GLU A 65 1.95 26.29 3.74
N ALA A 66 2.39 25.06 4.07
CA ALA A 66 3.16 24.81 5.29
C ALA A 66 4.52 25.53 5.25
N PRO A 67 4.95 26.11 6.39
CA PRO A 67 6.27 26.69 6.49
C PRO A 67 7.34 25.62 6.27
N ASP A 68 8.33 25.92 5.43
CA ASP A 68 9.44 25.03 5.13
C ASP A 68 10.29 24.76 6.39
N HIS A 69 9.98 23.69 7.10
CA HIS A 69 10.72 23.24 8.28
C HIS A 69 12.05 22.56 7.93
N ALA A 70 12.39 22.38 6.64
CA ALA A 70 13.61 21.70 6.18
C ALA A 70 14.92 22.50 6.40
N LYS A 71 14.89 23.56 7.21
CA LYS A 71 16.02 24.45 7.48
C LYS A 71 16.43 24.57 8.95
N ALA A 72 15.89 23.75 9.84
CA ALA A 72 16.30 23.75 11.24
C ALA A 72 16.76 22.35 11.69
N GLY A 73 18.00 22.02 11.36
CA GLY A 73 18.81 21.04 12.06
C GLY A 73 20.17 21.65 12.39
N PRO A 74 20.79 21.33 13.54
CA PRO A 74 22.12 21.83 13.92
C PRO A 74 23.22 21.34 12.97
#